data_AF-A0A7R8HDT5-F1
#
_entry.id   AF-A0A7R8HDT5-F1
#
_cell.length_a   1.000
_cell.length_b   1.000
_cell.length_c   1.000
_cell.angle_alpha   90.00
_cell.angle_beta   90.00
_cell.angle_gamma   90.00
#
_symmetry.space_group_name_H-M   'P 1'
#
loop_
_entity.id
_entity.type
_entity.pdbx_description
1 polymer ?
#
loop_
_entity_poly.entity_id
_entity_poly.type
_entity_poly.pdbx_seq_one_letter_code
_entity_poly.pdbx_strand_id
1 'polypeptide(L)'
;MMALPAPAYQKAYRSVDGTSENLCVLQGVLEDARTSIRPLSIAFVDFSKAFGSISHESLMNGLKRSGAPGALIDYVKYVYKNAVVMVKRGAECRVRSYYFPIGLTSPDGVISMLN
;
A
#
# COMPACT_ATOMS: atom_id res chain seq x y z
N MET A 1 3.65 -19.36 -14.40
CA MET A 1 2.67 -18.94 -13.37
C MET A 1 2.00 -17.67 -13.90
N MET A 2 0.68 -17.65 -14.06
CA MET A 2 -0.04 -16.51 -14.64
C MET A 2 -0.06 -15.34 -13.63
N ALA A 3 0.34 -14.15 -14.07
CA ALA A 3 0.27 -12.94 -13.26
C ALA A 3 -1.18 -12.70 -12.81
N LEU A 4 -1.40 -12.46 -11.52
CA LEU A 4 -2.72 -12.10 -11.03
C LEU A 4 -2.89 -10.58 -11.20
N PRO A 5 -3.77 -10.09 -12.10
CA PRO A 5 -4.01 -8.66 -12.21
C PRO A 5 -4.67 -8.13 -10.94
N ALA A 6 -4.42 -6.85 -10.63
CA ALA A 6 -5.12 -6.19 -9.54
C ALA A 6 -6.64 -6.27 -9.77
N PRO A 7 -7.44 -6.54 -8.73
CA PRO A 7 -8.88 -6.69 -8.87
C PRO A 7 -9.51 -5.40 -9.41
N ALA A 8 -10.61 -5.54 -10.16
CA ALA A 8 -11.29 -4.42 -10.82
C ALA A 8 -11.76 -3.33 -9.82
N TYR A 9 -12.08 -3.72 -8.59
CA TYR A 9 -12.51 -2.82 -7.51
C TYR A 9 -11.36 -2.07 -6.84
N GLN A 10 -10.10 -2.47 -7.04
CA GLN A 10 -8.96 -1.69 -6.54
C GLN A 10 -8.71 -0.53 -7.51
N LYS A 11 -9.05 0.67 -7.05
CA LYS A 11 -8.93 1.91 -7.85
C LYS A 11 -7.79 2.82 -7.42
N ALA A 12 -7.32 2.71 -6.18
CA ALA A 12 -6.17 3.47 -5.68
C ALA A 12 -4.88 3.10 -6.45
N TYR A 13 -4.00 4.10 -6.65
CA TYR A 13 -2.73 3.97 -7.38
C TYR A 13 -2.85 3.49 -8.84
N ARG A 14 -3.97 3.83 -9.49
CA ARG A 14 -4.21 3.60 -10.93
C ARG A 14 -4.43 4.92 -11.63
N SER A 15 -4.22 4.95 -12.94
CA SER A 15 -4.45 6.12 -13.79
C SER A 15 -5.94 6.34 -14.09
N VAL A 16 -6.76 6.41 -13.05
CA VAL A 16 -8.21 6.66 -13.09
C VAL A 16 -8.61 7.50 -11.89
N ASP A 17 -9.75 8.20 -11.97
CA ASP A 17 -10.37 8.82 -10.79
C ASP A 17 -11.06 7.75 -9.93
N GLY A 18 -10.24 7.03 -9.18
CA GLY A 18 -10.68 5.91 -8.37
C GLY A 18 -11.54 6.29 -7.17
N THR A 19 -11.37 7.51 -6.66
CA THR A 19 -12.12 8.00 -5.50
C THR A 19 -13.57 8.29 -5.90
N SER A 20 -13.76 9.01 -7.00
CA SER A 20 -15.11 9.32 -7.49
C SER A 20 -15.87 8.07 -7.92
N GLU A 21 -15.20 7.10 -8.55
CA GLU A 21 -15.84 5.83 -8.93
C GLU A 21 -16.29 5.03 -7.69
N ASN A 22 -15.42 4.88 -6.68
CA ASN A 22 -15.77 4.19 -5.45
C ASN A 22 -16.89 4.92 -4.67
N LEU A 23 -16.90 6.26 -4.69
CA LEU A 23 -17.94 7.06 -4.08
C LEU A 23 -19.29 6.86 -4.80
N CYS A 24 -19.29 6.84 -6.13
CA CYS A 24 -20.48 6.59 -6.92
C CYS A 24 -21.07 5.19 -6.62
N VAL A 25 -20.22 4.16 -6.53
CA VAL A 25 -20.66 2.80 -6.14
C VAL A 25 -21.25 2.80 -4.74
N LEU A 26 -20.60 3.45 -3.77
CA LEU A 26 -21.10 3.53 -2.39
C LEU A 26 -22.45 4.27 -2.32
N GLN A 27 -22.60 5.39 -3.03
CA GLN A 27 -23.85 6.14 -3.14
C GLN A 27 -24.96 5.28 -3.73
N GLY A 28 -24.70 4.56 -4.82
CA GLY A 28 -25.68 3.67 -5.44
C GLY A 28 -26.16 2.55 -4.50
N VAL A 29 -25.24 1.95 -3.72
CA VAL A 29 -25.61 0.91 -2.74
C VAL A 29 -26.47 1.48 -1.61
N LEU A 30 -26.15 2.69 -1.13
CA LEU A 30 -26.94 3.40 -0.11
C LEU A 30 -28.34 3.78 -0.63
N GLU A 31 -28.42 4.28 -1.86
CA GLU A 31 -29.68 4.66 -2.51
C GLU A 31 -30.58 3.44 -2.73
N ASP A 32 -30.04 2.35 -3.28
CA ASP A 32 -30.79 1.11 -3.49
C ASP A 32 -31.32 0.54 -2.17
N ALA A 33 -30.50 0.54 -1.11
CA ALA A 33 -30.96 0.10 0.21
C ALA A 33 -32.11 0.97 0.75
N ARG A 34 -32.03 2.29 0.54
CA ARG A 34 -33.05 3.26 0.96
C ARG A 34 -34.35 3.09 0.15
N THR A 35 -34.28 2.95 -1.17
CA THR A 35 -35.47 2.82 -2.03
C THR A 35 -36.14 1.46 -1.86
N SER A 36 -35.34 0.41 -1.66
CA SER A 36 -35.83 -0.96 -1.50
C SER A 36 -36.21 -1.31 -0.04
N ILE A 37 -36.08 -0.36 0.89
CA ILE A 37 -36.39 -0.50 2.33
C ILE A 37 -35.78 -1.78 2.91
N ARG A 38 -34.50 -2.02 2.60
CA ARG A 38 -33.76 -3.19 3.07
C ARG A 38 -32.65 -2.77 4.04
N PRO A 39 -32.36 -3.57 5.08
CA PRO A 39 -31.23 -3.31 5.95
C PRO A 39 -29.91 -3.41 5.18
N LEU A 40 -28.99 -2.50 5.47
CA LEU A 40 -27.64 -2.45 4.90
C LEU A 40 -26.62 -2.21 6.02
N SER A 41 -25.62 -3.08 6.09
CA SER A 41 -24.48 -2.95 7.02
C SER A 41 -23.21 -2.66 6.23
N ILE A 42 -22.49 -1.60 6.61
CA ILE A 42 -21.23 -1.18 5.99
C ILE A 42 -20.13 -1.22 7.05
N ALA A 43 -18.99 -1.81 6.70
CA ALA A 43 -17.79 -1.82 7.53
C ALA A 43 -16.68 -1.01 6.85
N PHE A 44 -16.13 -0.02 7.57
CA PHE A 44 -14.94 0.71 7.16
C PHE A 44 -13.73 0.09 7.88
N VAL A 45 -12.79 -0.45 7.11
CA VAL A 45 -11.57 -1.09 7.62
C VAL A 45 -10.37 -0.29 7.15
N ASP A 46 -9.51 0.11 8.09
CA ASP A 46 -8.27 0.82 7.81
C ASP A 46 -7.07 0.12 8.46
N PHE A 47 -5.89 0.23 7.84
CA PHE A 47 -4.66 -0.39 8.31
C PHE A 47 -3.73 0.64 8.94
N SER A 48 -3.46 0.48 10.25
CA SER A 48 -2.47 1.29 10.95
C SER A 48 -1.08 1.15 10.31
N LYS A 49 -0.47 2.28 9.95
CA LYS A 49 0.86 2.37 9.35
C LYS A 49 1.02 1.45 8.13
N ALA A 50 0.05 1.47 7.20
CA ALA A 50 -0.01 0.56 6.05
C ALA A 50 1.34 0.32 5.33
N PHE A 51 2.13 1.37 5.08
CA PHE A 51 3.47 1.21 4.49
C PHE A 51 4.52 0.70 5.48
N GLY A 52 4.53 1.21 6.71
CA GLY A 52 5.49 0.81 7.75
C GLY A 52 5.34 -0.63 8.24
N SER A 53 4.13 -1.19 8.11
CA SER A 53 3.78 -2.52 8.64
C SER A 53 4.00 -3.68 7.65
N ILE A 54 4.27 -3.40 6.38
CA ILE A 54 4.43 -4.45 5.35
C ILE A 54 5.81 -5.11 5.48
N SER A 55 5.85 -6.45 5.57
CA SER A 55 7.12 -7.17 5.54
C SER A 55 7.73 -7.22 4.14
N HIS A 56 9.06 -7.21 4.06
CA HIS A 56 9.76 -7.33 2.78
C HIS A 56 9.46 -8.67 2.10
N GLU A 57 9.23 -9.73 2.88
CA GLU A 57 8.78 -11.01 2.35
C GLU A 57 7.42 -10.88 1.64
N SER A 58 6.46 -10.21 2.28
CA SER A 58 5.13 -9.96 1.68
C SER A 58 5.23 -9.17 0.38
N LEU A 59 6.13 -8.18 0.33
CA LEU A 59 6.43 -7.41 -0.88
C LEU A 59 6.98 -8.32 -1.99
N MET A 60 8.01 -9.14 -1.71
CA MET A 60 8.59 -10.04 -2.71
C MET A 60 7.56 -11.05 -3.22
N ASN A 61 6.74 -11.61 -2.32
CA ASN A 61 5.67 -12.53 -2.69
C ASN A 61 4.61 -11.84 -3.55
N GLY A 62 4.29 -10.56 -3.26
CA GLY A 62 3.42 -9.74 -4.09
C GLY A 62 3.94 -9.56 -5.51
N LEU A 63 5.21 -9.17 -5.65
CA LEU A 63 5.87 -8.98 -6.96
C LEU A 63 5.93 -10.27 -7.78
N LYS A 64 6.21 -11.42 -7.13
CA LYS A 64 6.17 -12.72 -7.81
C LYS A 64 4.77 -13.03 -8.34
N ARG A 65 3.73 -12.78 -7.55
CA ARG A 65 2.33 -13.01 -7.95
C ARG A 65 1.85 -12.07 -9.04
N SER A 66 2.37 -10.84 -9.09
CA SER A 66 2.08 -9.89 -10.17
C SER A 66 2.81 -10.21 -11.48
N GLY A 67 3.66 -11.24 -11.50
CA GLY A 67 4.44 -11.62 -12.69
C GLY A 67 5.61 -10.69 -12.97
N ALA A 68 6.12 -9.97 -11.96
CA ALA A 68 7.30 -9.13 -12.13
C ALA A 68 8.51 -9.98 -12.58
N PRO A 69 9.36 -9.48 -13.50
CA PRO A 69 10.58 -10.18 -13.91
C PRO A 69 11.51 -10.43 -12.72
N GLY A 70 12.21 -11.57 -12.69
CA GLY A 70 13.13 -11.91 -11.60
C GLY A 70 14.17 -10.83 -11.33
N ALA A 71 14.76 -10.25 -12.40
CA ALA A 71 15.71 -9.15 -12.28
C ALA A 71 15.14 -7.91 -11.57
N LEU A 72 13.86 -7.59 -11.78
CA LEU A 72 13.19 -6.49 -11.08
C LEU A 72 13.00 -6.82 -9.59
N ILE A 73 12.63 -8.06 -9.27
CA ILE A 73 12.48 -8.52 -7.88
C ILE A 73 13.82 -8.45 -7.16
N ASP A 74 14.89 -8.91 -7.79
CA ASP A 74 16.25 -8.87 -7.23
C ASP A 74 16.72 -7.43 -7.03
N TYR A 75 16.43 -6.54 -7.97
CA TYR A 75 16.71 -5.10 -7.83
C TYR A 75 15.96 -4.50 -6.62
N VAL A 76 14.65 -4.72 -6.51
CA VAL A 76 13.86 -4.21 -5.38
C VAL A 76 14.38 -4.77 -4.06
N LYS A 77 14.71 -6.06 -4.00
CA LYS A 77 15.31 -6.69 -2.83
C LYS A 77 16.66 -6.05 -2.47
N TYR A 78 17.49 -5.74 -3.45
CA TYR A 78 18.76 -5.05 -3.24
C TYR A 78 18.55 -3.64 -2.67
N VAL A 79 17.60 -2.87 -3.22
CA VAL A 79 17.28 -1.51 -2.72
C VAL A 79 16.86 -1.56 -1.25
N TYR A 80 15.93 -2.44 -0.89
CA TYR A 80 15.45 -2.56 0.49
C TYR A 80 16.49 -3.12 1.46
N LYS A 81 17.40 -3.99 1.00
CA LYS A 81 18.52 -4.49 1.82
C LYS A 81 19.56 -3.41 2.14
N ASN A 82 19.78 -2.48 1.21
CA ASN A 82 20.79 -1.43 1.32
C ASN A 82 20.19 -0.05 1.63
N ALA A 83 18.91 0.01 1.98
CA ALA A 83 18.25 1.26 2.33
C ALA A 83 18.92 1.88 3.56
N VAL A 84 19.15 3.19 3.50
CA VAL A 84 19.70 3.99 4.61
C VAL A 84 18.57 4.81 5.19
N VAL A 85 18.44 4.82 6.51
CA VAL A 85 17.43 5.64 7.19
C VAL A 85 18.11 6.86 7.79
N MET A 86 17.57 8.03 7.46
CA MET A 86 17.94 9.28 8.12
C MET A 86 17.05 9.47 9.34
N VAL A 87 17.66 9.55 10.52
CA VAL A 87 16.95 9.84 11.76
C VAL A 87 17.15 11.31 12.08
N LYS A 88 16.05 12.06 12.10
CA LYS A 88 16.03 13.47 12.51
C LYS A 88 15.45 13.60 13.91
N ARG A 89 16.18 14.25 14.82
CA ARG A 89 15.72 14.58 16.17
C ARG A 89 15.88 16.08 16.39
N GLY A 90 14.79 16.84 16.24
CA GLY A 90 14.84 18.30 16.29
C GLY A 90 15.70 18.88 15.16
N ALA A 91 16.70 19.69 15.50
CA ALA A 91 17.67 20.24 14.54
C ALA A 91 18.80 19.27 14.19
N GLU A 92 18.96 18.15 14.92
CA GLU A 92 20.02 17.18 14.66
C GLU A 92 19.56 16.15 13.62
N CYS A 93 20.31 16.02 12.54
CA CYS A 93 20.14 14.96 11.55
C CYS A 93 21.32 13.98 11.66
N ARG A 94 21.04 12.71 11.92
CA ARG A 94 22.03 11.63 11.85
C ARG A 94 21.64 10.63 10.78
N VAL A 95 22.58 10.35 9.88
CA VAL A 95 22.44 9.32 8.85
C VAL A 95 23.12 8.06 9.34
N ARG A 96 22.40 6.94 9.35
CA ARG A 96 22.94 5.62 9.70
C ARG A 96 22.31 4.55 8.82
N SER A 97 23.10 3.57 8.42
CA SER A 97 22.60 2.37 7.76
C SER A 97 21.96 1.45 8.81
N TYR A 98 20.67 1.16 8.61
CA TYR A 98 19.93 0.22 9.43
C TYR A 98 19.17 -0.72 8.50
N TYR A 99 19.26 -2.02 8.74
CA TYR A 99 18.44 -3.00 8.06
C TYR A 99 17.10 -3.14 8.77
N PHE A 100 16.01 -2.97 8.05
CA PHE A 100 14.65 -3.19 8.54
C PHE A 100 14.00 -4.33 7.77
N PRO A 101 13.47 -5.38 8.43
CA PRO A 101 12.79 -6.48 7.75
C PRO A 101 11.34 -6.12 7.32
N ILE A 102 10.86 -4.94 7.72
CA ILE A 102 9.52 -4.42 7.48
C ILE A 102 9.59 -2.96 7.06
N GLY A 103 8.53 -2.48 6.42
CA GLY A 103 8.40 -1.11 5.97
C GLY A 103 8.68 -0.98 4.47
N LEU A 104 7.71 -0.43 3.76
CA LEU A 104 7.86 0.14 2.44
C LEU A 104 8.13 1.63 2.55
N THR A 105 8.93 2.14 1.62
CA THR A 105 9.03 3.58 1.42
C THR A 105 7.68 4.09 0.93
N SER A 106 7.12 5.08 1.62
CA SER A 106 5.88 5.72 1.21
C SER A 106 6.07 6.48 -0.11
N PRO A 107 4.98 6.79 -0.84
CA PRO A 107 5.06 7.50 -2.12
C PRO A 107 5.75 8.87 -2.06
N ASP A 108 5.68 9.53 -0.91
CA ASP A 108 6.35 10.81 -0.60
C ASP A 108 7.82 10.63 -0.17
N GLY A 109 8.33 9.41 -0.15
CA GLY A 109 9.75 9.11 0.15
C GLY A 109 10.07 9.09 1.66
N VAL A 110 9.07 9.21 2.54
CA VAL A 110 9.26 9.36 3.98
C VAL A 110 8.74 8.14 4.74
N ILE A 111 9.64 7.32 5.28
CA ILE A 111 9.22 6.30 6.25
C ILE A 111 8.94 7.00 7.59
N SER A 112 7.67 7.27 7.89
CA SER A 112 7.23 7.76 9.20
C SER A 112 7.43 6.66 10.26
N MET A 113 8.62 6.59 10.84
CA MET A 113 8.99 5.62 11.88
C MET A 113 8.61 6.05 13.30
N LEU A 114 7.88 7.14 13.47
CA LEU A 114 7.45 7.64 14.79
C LEU A 114 5.92 7.75 14.85
N ASN A 115 5.38 7.33 15.99
CA ASN A 115 4.02 7.67 16.42
C ASN A 115 3.83 9.18 16.43
#